data_AF-A0A7J2MRD6-F1
#
_entry.id   AF-A0A7J2MRD6-F1
#
_cell.length_a   1.000
_cell.length_b   1.000
_cell.length_c   1.000
_cell.angle_alpha   90.00
_cell.angle_beta   90.00
_cell.angle_gamma   90.00
#
_symmetry.space_group_name_H-M   'P 1'
#
loop_
_entity.id
_entity.type
_entity.pdbx_description
1 polymer ?
#
loop_
_entity_poly.entity_id
_entity_poly.type
_entity_poly.pdbx_seq_one_letter_code
_entity_poly.pdbx_strand_id
1 'polypeptide(L)' 'MIKKHVLINALEHKGKAAPKAVLGKVLSENKELKTKIPETLKEIEKIVKEINALSIEDQKKLLEDVYP' A
#
# COMPACT_ATOMS: atom_id res chain seq x y z
N MET A 1 2.21 7.08 -4.52
CA MET A 1 2.23 5.77 -5.20
C MET A 1 2.06 4.61 -4.22
N ILE A 2 3.00 4.35 -3.30
CA ILE A 2 2.93 3.19 -2.38
C ILE A 2 1.67 3.23 -1.49
N LYS A 3 1.40 4.35 -0.82
CA LYS A 3 0.21 4.50 0.05
C LYS A 3 -1.11 4.21 -0.67
N LYS A 4 -1.24 4.64 -1.93
CA LYS A 4 -2.41 4.33 -2.78
C LYS A 4 -2.55 2.81 -2.98
N HIS A 5 -1.49 2.13 -3.37
CA HIS A 5 -1.50 0.68 -3.57
C HIS A 5 -1.76 -0.09 -2.27
N VAL A 6 -1.25 0.39 -1.13
CA VAL A 6 -1.57 -0.17 0.19
C VAL A 6 -3.06 -0.03 0.51
N LEU A 7 -3.64 1.15 0.32
CA LEU A 7 -5.06 1.41 0.58
C LEU A 7 -5.97 0.57 -0.30
N ILE A 8 -5.70 0.51 -1.60
CA ILE A 8 -6.46 -0.33 -2.54
C ILE A 8 -6.40 -1.79 -2.09
N ASN A 9 -5.20 -2.31 -1.82
CA ASN A 9 -5.04 -3.68 -1.39
C ASN A 9 -5.75 -3.96 -0.06
N ALA A 10 -5.68 -3.04 0.92
CA ALA A 10 -6.42 -3.17 2.17
C ALA A 10 -7.93 -3.26 1.94
N LEU A 11 -8.49 -2.38 1.13
CA LEU A 11 -9.94 -2.35 0.84
C LEU A 11 -10.40 -3.59 0.08
N GLU A 12 -9.61 -4.11 -0.86
CA GLU A 12 -9.88 -5.37 -1.56
C GLU A 12 -9.84 -6.58 -0.60
N HIS A 13 -9.08 -6.49 0.49
CA HIS A 13 -8.87 -7.56 1.46
C HIS A 13 -9.41 -7.22 2.86
N LYS A 14 -10.63 -6.67 2.92
CA LYS A 14 -11.39 -6.48 4.17
C LYS A 14 -10.64 -5.64 5.22
N GLY A 15 -9.94 -4.61 4.77
CA GLY A 15 -9.18 -3.69 5.61
C GLY A 15 -7.76 -4.14 5.95
N LYS A 16 -7.23 -5.19 5.30
CA LYS A 16 -5.90 -5.74 5.57
C LYS A 16 -5.04 -5.83 4.32
N ALA A 17 -4.09 -4.93 4.19
CA ALA A 17 -3.07 -4.98 3.14
C ALA A 17 -1.97 -6.00 3.46
N ALA A 18 -1.43 -6.62 2.42
CA ALA A 18 -0.29 -7.53 2.48
C ALA A 18 0.95 -6.90 1.83
N PRO A 19 2.09 -6.71 2.54
CA PRO A 19 3.25 -6.01 2.01
C PRO A 19 3.79 -6.58 0.70
N LYS A 20 3.82 -7.91 0.57
CA LYS A 20 4.32 -8.59 -0.64
C LYS A 20 3.42 -8.38 -1.86
N ALA A 21 2.10 -8.34 -1.66
CA ALA A 21 1.14 -8.08 -2.74
C ALA A 21 1.31 -6.64 -3.26
N VAL A 22 1.43 -5.68 -2.33
CA VAL A 22 1.68 -4.27 -2.65
C VAL A 22 3.02 -4.09 -3.37
N LEU A 23 4.09 -4.75 -2.89
CA LEU A 23 5.39 -4.70 -3.54
C LEU A 23 5.30 -5.16 -5.00
N GLY A 24 4.59 -6.26 -5.28
CA GLY A 24 4.37 -6.74 -6.65
C GLY A 24 3.70 -5.69 -7.55
N LYS A 25 2.69 -4.98 -7.05
CA LYS A 25 2.04 -3.88 -7.77
C LYS A 25 2.97 -2.70 -8.02
N VAL A 26 3.68 -2.25 -6.98
CA VAL A 26 4.61 -1.13 -7.05
C VAL A 26 5.75 -1.39 -8.05
N LEU A 27 6.34 -2.59 -8.04
CA LEU A 27 7.40 -2.98 -8.98
C LEU A 27 6.90 -3.16 -10.43
N SER A 28 5.62 -3.46 -10.61
CA SER A 28 5.00 -3.55 -11.93
C SER A 28 4.79 -2.18 -12.55
N GLU A 29 4.47 -1.17 -11.72
CA GLU A 29 4.25 0.22 -12.14
C GLU A 29 5.57 0.99 -12.29
N ASN A 30 6.58 0.70 -11.45
CA ASN A 30 7.91 1.26 -11.58
C ASN A 30 9.00 0.17 -11.49
N LYS A 31 9.55 -0.18 -12.65
CA LYS A 31 10.59 -1.21 -12.79
C LYS A 31 11.94 -0.78 -12.18
N GLU A 32 12.22 0.50 -12.01
CA GLU A 32 13.49 1.00 -11.44
C GLU A 32 13.63 0.62 -9.95
N LEU A 33 12.50 0.51 -9.25
CA LEU A 33 12.43 0.09 -7.85
C LEU A 33 12.87 -1.36 -7.63
N LYS A 34 13.03 -2.18 -8.70
CA LYS A 34 13.58 -3.54 -8.60
C LYS A 34 15.01 -3.56 -8.06
N THR A 35 15.77 -2.49 -8.26
CA THR A 35 17.14 -2.36 -7.71
C THR A 35 17.13 -2.02 -6.22
N LYS A 36 16.00 -1.55 -5.68
CA LYS A 36 15.83 -1.07 -4.30
C LYS A 36 14.74 -1.84 -3.55
N ILE A 37 14.57 -3.13 -3.86
CA ILE A 37 13.52 -3.97 -3.24
C ILE A 37 13.57 -3.94 -1.71
N PRO A 38 14.73 -4.08 -1.04
CA PRO A 38 14.77 -4.09 0.43
C PRO A 38 14.28 -2.79 1.06
N GLU A 39 14.66 -1.65 0.49
CA GLU A 39 14.24 -0.32 0.94
C GLU A 39 12.75 -0.09 0.68
N THR A 40 12.31 -0.44 -0.53
CA THR A 40 10.91 -0.34 -0.96
C THR A 40 10.00 -1.19 -0.07
N LEU A 41 10.42 -2.43 0.25
CA LEU A 41 9.65 -3.32 1.11
C LEU A 41 9.54 -2.76 2.53
N LYS A 42 10.63 -2.23 3.11
CA LYS A 42 10.59 -1.60 4.44
C LYS A 42 9.60 -0.42 4.49
N GLU A 43 9.59 0.41 3.45
CA GLU A 43 8.64 1.52 3.35
C GLU A 43 7.19 1.01 3.26
N ILE A 44 6.95 -0.01 2.44
CA ILE A 44 5.64 -0.66 2.32
C ILE A 44 5.19 -1.24 3.67
N GLU A 45 6.05 -1.96 4.38
CA GLU A 45 5.71 -2.57 5.67
C GLU A 45 5.31 -1.53 6.72
N LYS A 46 6.01 -0.39 6.76
CA LYS A 46 5.64 0.73 7.64
C LYS A 46 4.22 1.23 7.32
N ILE A 47 3.96 1.51 6.05
CA ILE A 47 2.66 2.07 5.62
C ILE A 47 1.54 1.04 5.81
N VAL A 48 1.78 -0.25 5.51
CA VAL A 48 0.81 -1.33 5.74
C VAL A 48 0.43 -1.41 7.22
N LYS A 49 1.40 -1.29 8.13
CA LYS A 49 1.11 -1.30 9.56
C LYS A 49 0.20 -0.14 9.97
N GLU A 50 0.45 1.06 9.45
CA GLU A 50 -0.38 2.25 9.71
C GLU A 50 -1.80 2.06 9.15
N ILE A 51 -1.93 1.64 7.89
CA ILE A 51 -3.23 1.46 7.23
C ILE A 51 -4.05 0.33 7.86
N ASN A 52 -3.43 -0.80 8.21
CA ASN A 52 -4.13 -1.95 8.79
C ASN A 52 -4.64 -1.68 10.22
N ALA A 53 -4.21 -0.59 10.86
CA ALA A 53 -4.71 -0.11 12.15
C ALA A 53 -5.93 0.81 12.01
N LEU A 54 -6.21 1.31 10.81
CA LEU A 54 -7.38 2.15 10.52
C LEU A 54 -8.65 1.30 10.33
N SER A 55 -9.80 1.92 10.57
CA SER A 55 -11.09 1.35 10.18
C SER A 55 -11.23 1.32 8.65
N ILE A 56 -12.09 0.45 8.11
CA ILE A 56 -12.35 0.40 6.67
C ILE A 56 -12.92 1.74 6.16
N GLU A 57 -13.70 2.45 6.97
CA GLU A 57 -14.24 3.77 6.62
C GLU A 57 -13.15 4.83 6.52
N ASP A 58 -12.21 4.86 7.47
CA ASP A 58 -11.07 5.78 7.43
C ASP A 58 -10.15 5.47 6.25
N GLN A 59 -9.96 4.18 5.92
CA GLN A 59 -9.21 3.78 4.73
C GLN A 59 -9.86 4.29 3.44
N LYS A 60 -11.20 4.25 3.33
CA LYS A 60 -11.92 4.78 2.16
C LYS A 60 -11.73 6.29 2.02
N LYS A 61 -11.98 7.04 3.10
CA LYS A 61 -11.77 8.50 3.11
C LYS A 61 -10.34 8.87 2.71
N LEU A 62 -9.37 8.19 3.31
CA LEU A 62 -7.96 8.43 3.01
C LEU A 62 -7.59 8.08 1.56
N LEU A 63 -8.27 7.12 0.94
CA LEU A 63 -8.07 6.81 -0.47
C LEU A 63 -8.63 7.92 -1.37
N GLU A 64 -9.79 8.48 -1.04
CA GLU A 64 -10.38 9.63 -1.73
C GLU A 64 -9.47 10.88 -1.63
N ASP A 65 -8.88 11.14 -0.46
CA ASP A 65 -7.93 12.25 -0.27
C ASP A 65 -6.62 12.06 -1.06
N VAL A 66 -6.11 10.83 -1.12
CA VAL A 66 -4.84 10.51 -1.80
C VAL A 66 -5.02 10.33 -3.31
N TYR A 67 -6.25 10.09 -3.76
CA TYR A 67 -6.60 9.85 -5.16
C TYR A 67 -8.02 10.36 -5.46
N PRO A 68 -8.20 11.69 -5.63
CA PRO A 68 -9.46 12.29 -6.03
C PRO A 68 -9.84 11.97 -7.48
#